data_AF-A0A1B0C890-F1
#
_entry.id   AF-A0A1B0C890-F1
#
_cell.length_a   1.000
_cell.length_b   1.000
_cell.length_c   1.000
_cell.angle_alpha   90.00
_cell.angle_beta   90.00
_cell.angle_gamma   90.00
#
_symmetry.space_group_name_H-M   'P 1'
#
loop_
_entity.id
_entity.type
_entity.pdbx_description
1 polymer ?
#
loop_
_entity_poly.entity_id
_entity_poly.type
_entity_poly.pdbx_seq_one_letter_code
_entity_poly.pdbx_strand_id
1 'polypeptide(L)'
;LLHSDKYSCTVDYWSLGLIAFEIICGCRPFLPNASMAQMLRVKQKRSEHICIVEDQEGNVQYRSELYPENQISSCFKRNMEQWLRLALEWNPKQRGFVFEVPQSNASEGEKTSKKVKFSENTVEDDEEAPVKQGPVHVLKIFTMLDEILSKKILTVFSLFTYEFLSYEITPQNNLADLRIWVAESTKIPAEYLDFILPIIQTLQSIDEETKLTDLLIEDNFREPMLFVMKKGSVINTDVKPKIPDSFIGVFENPKTKLKVQVLKRFASNSYFFVRNEQHLYTTAISGICNFALWLNDHIIKFKPTLGQMIEGAFELRGLLRAYENSLSHTKEKLLEREMISVLSASFISWQESYDRMLSNANKLIEASRKIWIRYDSPVHNLIRRPLCHIYPPQGHPML
;
A
#
# COMPACT_ATOMS: atom_id res chain seq x y z
N LEU A 1 11.18 -12.83 -38.18
CA LEU A 1 10.33 -13.59 -39.13
C LEU A 1 10.51 -13.19 -40.60
N LEU A 2 11.32 -12.16 -40.95
CA LEU A 2 11.48 -11.71 -42.35
C LEU A 2 12.94 -11.73 -42.86
N HIS A 3 13.91 -12.27 -42.12
CA HIS A 3 15.32 -12.11 -42.51
C HIS A 3 16.26 -13.29 -42.17
N SER A 4 15.76 -14.48 -41.87
CA SER A 4 16.63 -15.64 -41.64
C SER A 4 15.93 -16.95 -41.96
N ASP A 5 16.55 -17.76 -42.82
CA ASP A 5 16.06 -19.10 -43.19
C ASP A 5 16.16 -20.14 -42.06
N LYS A 6 16.87 -19.79 -40.97
CA LYS A 6 16.97 -20.59 -39.74
C LYS A 6 16.39 -19.80 -38.56
N TYR A 7 15.34 -20.33 -37.96
CA TYR A 7 14.73 -19.82 -36.72
C TYR A 7 15.18 -20.67 -35.54
N SER A 8 15.30 -20.06 -34.35
CA SER A 8 15.55 -20.76 -33.09
C SER A 8 14.33 -20.62 -32.17
N CYS A 9 14.36 -21.34 -31.05
CA CYS A 9 13.35 -21.25 -29.99
C CYS A 9 13.20 -19.83 -29.38
N THR A 10 14.14 -18.90 -29.64
CA THR A 10 14.01 -17.51 -29.16
C THR A 10 12.90 -16.73 -29.89
N VAL A 11 12.35 -17.26 -30.99
CA VAL A 11 11.13 -16.72 -31.60
C VAL A 11 9.94 -16.85 -30.64
N ASP A 12 9.85 -17.96 -29.89
CA ASP A 12 8.78 -18.17 -28.92
C ASP A 12 8.85 -17.19 -27.75
N TYR A 13 10.07 -16.81 -27.34
CA TYR A 13 10.29 -15.81 -26.29
C TYR A 13 9.75 -14.44 -26.67
N TRP A 14 9.90 -14.06 -27.95
CA TRP A 14 9.34 -12.82 -28.48
C TRP A 14 7.82 -12.88 -28.47
N SER A 15 7.24 -13.97 -28.96
CA SER A 15 5.78 -14.18 -28.95
C SER A 15 5.21 -14.12 -27.53
N LEU A 16 5.87 -14.75 -26.56
CA LEU A 16 5.50 -14.70 -25.16
C LEU A 16 5.57 -13.26 -24.61
N GLY A 17 6.64 -12.53 -24.91
CA GLY A 17 6.78 -11.12 -24.51
C GLY A 17 5.70 -10.22 -25.11
N LEU A 18 5.32 -10.44 -26.37
CA LEU A 18 4.24 -9.70 -27.02
C LEU A 18 2.90 -9.94 -26.32
N ILE A 19 2.58 -11.21 -26.04
CA ILE A 19 1.33 -11.60 -25.37
C ILE A 19 1.30 -11.03 -23.95
N ALA A 20 2.38 -11.17 -23.18
CA ALA A 20 2.48 -10.64 -21.84
C ALA A 20 2.26 -9.12 -21.80
N PHE A 21 2.88 -8.38 -22.73
CA PHE A 21 2.65 -6.95 -22.87
C PHE A 21 1.19 -6.63 -23.22
N GLU A 22 0.60 -7.37 -24.16
CA GLU A 22 -0.79 -7.18 -24.59
C GLU A 22 -1.80 -7.48 -23.47
N ILE A 23 -1.54 -8.47 -22.61
CA ILE A 23 -2.35 -8.76 -21.43
C ILE A 23 -2.32 -7.59 -20.44
N ILE A 24 -1.14 -7.01 -20.19
CA ILE A 24 -0.98 -5.93 -19.20
C ILE A 24 -1.56 -4.60 -19.73
N CYS A 25 -1.30 -4.27 -20.99
CA CYS A 25 -1.62 -2.97 -21.58
C CYS A 25 -2.85 -2.96 -22.50
N GLY A 26 -3.45 -4.12 -22.78
CA GLY A 26 -4.59 -4.25 -23.70
C GLY A 26 -4.28 -3.98 -25.18
N CYS A 27 -3.00 -3.81 -25.54
CA CYS A 27 -2.55 -3.53 -26.90
C CYS A 27 -1.12 -4.01 -27.12
N ARG A 28 -0.75 -4.23 -28.39
CA ARG A 28 0.60 -4.70 -28.73
C ARG A 28 1.66 -3.61 -28.49
N PRO A 29 2.89 -4.00 -28.10
CA PRO A 29 3.96 -3.05 -27.81
C PRO A 29 4.47 -2.30 -29.03
N PHE A 30 4.39 -2.88 -30.23
CA PHE A 30 4.99 -2.35 -31.44
C PHE A 30 3.94 -2.12 -32.53
N LEU A 31 3.59 -0.86 -32.77
CA LEU A 31 2.84 -0.36 -33.93
C LEU A 31 1.71 -1.30 -34.44
N PRO A 32 0.68 -1.60 -33.62
CA PRO A 32 -0.31 -2.65 -33.89
C PRO A 32 -1.09 -2.50 -35.20
N ASN A 33 -1.27 -1.27 -35.68
CA ASN A 33 -2.05 -0.98 -36.89
C ASN A 33 -1.18 -0.56 -38.09
N ALA A 34 0.14 -0.70 -37.97
CA ALA A 34 1.06 -0.26 -39.00
C ALA A 34 1.26 -1.32 -40.08
N SER A 35 1.60 -0.89 -41.29
CA SER A 35 1.94 -1.79 -42.38
C SER A 35 3.26 -2.53 -42.09
N MET A 36 3.50 -3.65 -42.78
CA MET A 36 4.75 -4.42 -42.63
C MET A 36 6.01 -3.57 -42.91
N ALA A 37 5.93 -2.60 -43.82
CA ALA A 37 7.02 -1.67 -44.10
C ALA A 37 7.28 -0.72 -42.91
N GLN A 38 6.24 -0.25 -42.24
CA GLN A 38 6.35 0.60 -41.05
C GLN A 38 6.81 -0.19 -39.82
N MET A 39 6.45 -1.47 -39.71
CA MET A 39 6.95 -2.37 -38.68
C MET A 39 8.48 -2.56 -38.71
N LEU A 40 9.13 -2.30 -39.84
CA LEU A 40 10.60 -2.30 -39.91
C LEU A 40 11.24 -1.23 -39.02
N ARG A 41 10.50 -0.21 -38.58
CA ARG A 41 10.97 0.78 -37.58
C ARG A 41 11.35 0.11 -36.26
N VAL A 42 10.77 -1.05 -35.93
CA VAL A 42 11.16 -1.85 -34.75
C VAL A 42 12.65 -2.25 -34.80
N LYS A 43 13.28 -2.33 -36.00
CA LYS A 43 14.72 -2.58 -36.12
C LYS A 43 15.59 -1.49 -35.48
N GLN A 44 15.09 -0.26 -35.35
CA GLN A 44 15.82 0.87 -34.75
C GLN A 44 15.73 0.88 -33.22
N LYS A 45 15.05 -0.10 -32.63
CA LYS A 45 14.87 -0.25 -31.19
C LYS A 45 16.22 -0.53 -30.50
N ARG A 46 16.50 0.17 -29.39
CA ARG A 46 17.58 -0.17 -28.45
C ARG A 46 17.14 -1.30 -27.54
N SER A 47 18.06 -2.04 -26.95
CA SER A 47 17.76 -3.17 -26.03
C SER A 47 16.78 -2.80 -24.91
N GLU A 48 16.88 -1.57 -24.38
CA GLU A 48 16.04 -1.08 -23.27
C GLU A 48 14.57 -0.80 -23.65
N HIS A 49 14.29 -0.47 -24.91
CA HIS A 49 12.94 -0.06 -25.29
C HIS A 49 12.02 -1.29 -25.34
N ILE A 50 10.83 -1.22 -24.74
CA ILE A 50 9.87 -2.34 -24.75
C ILE A 50 8.62 -2.04 -25.55
N CYS A 51 8.35 -0.77 -25.86
CA CYS A 51 7.23 -0.38 -26.70
C CYS A 51 7.52 0.85 -27.55
N ILE A 52 6.66 1.05 -28.56
CA ILE A 52 6.71 2.16 -29.50
C ILE A 52 5.33 2.81 -29.54
N VAL A 53 5.30 4.12 -29.29
CA VAL A 53 4.09 4.96 -29.34
C VAL A 53 4.16 5.86 -30.56
N GLU A 54 3.04 5.93 -31.28
CA GLU A 54 2.85 6.91 -32.34
C GLU A 54 1.96 8.04 -31.82
N ASP A 55 2.40 9.29 -32.01
CA ASP A 55 1.65 10.48 -31.66
C ASP A 55 0.68 10.91 -32.79
N GLN A 56 -0.17 11.91 -32.54
CA GLN A 56 -1.12 12.46 -33.52
C GLN A 56 -0.44 12.89 -34.82
N GLU A 57 0.75 13.48 -34.72
CA GLU A 57 1.56 13.94 -35.84
C GLU A 57 2.21 12.79 -36.63
N GLY A 58 2.13 11.55 -36.13
CA GLY A 58 2.81 10.38 -36.71
C GLY A 58 4.27 10.22 -36.26
N ASN A 59 4.69 11.04 -35.28
CA ASN A 59 6.00 10.94 -34.64
C ASN A 59 6.07 9.67 -33.78
N VAL A 60 7.20 8.97 -33.88
CA VAL A 60 7.40 7.68 -33.21
C VAL A 60 8.30 7.87 -32.00
N GLN A 61 7.78 7.54 -30.81
CA GLN A 61 8.51 7.55 -29.55
C GLN A 61 8.81 6.13 -29.10
N TYR A 62 10.07 5.85 -28.81
CA TYR A 62 10.48 4.58 -28.21
C TYR A 62 10.48 4.73 -26.69
N ARG A 63 9.90 3.78 -25.96
CA ARG A 63 9.79 3.82 -24.49
C ARG A 63 10.35 2.55 -23.86
N SER A 64 11.00 2.72 -22.71
CA SER A 64 11.57 1.63 -21.90
C SER A 64 10.68 1.21 -20.73
N GLU A 65 9.50 1.81 -20.62
CA GLU A 65 8.52 1.64 -19.55
C GLU A 65 7.16 1.23 -20.12
N LEU A 66 6.41 0.47 -19.32
CA LEU A 66 5.03 0.10 -19.61
C LEU A 66 4.13 1.34 -19.52
N TYR A 67 3.04 1.32 -20.28
CA TYR A 67 2.06 2.41 -20.23
C TYR A 67 1.56 2.63 -18.80
N PRO A 68 1.41 3.89 -18.35
CA PRO A 68 0.91 4.17 -17.02
C PRO A 68 -0.51 3.63 -16.81
N GLU A 69 -1.30 3.51 -17.89
CA GLU A 69 -2.64 2.94 -17.88
C GLU A 69 -2.62 1.40 -17.85
N ASN A 70 -2.27 0.82 -16.71
CA ASN A 70 -2.31 -0.61 -16.45
C ASN A 70 -2.91 -0.90 -15.06
N GLN A 71 -3.26 -2.16 -14.79
CA GLN A 71 -3.90 -2.57 -13.53
C GLN A 71 -2.94 -3.28 -12.57
N ILE A 72 -1.64 -3.31 -12.85
CA ILE A 72 -0.66 -4.02 -12.04
C ILE A 72 -0.02 -3.11 -11.00
N SER A 73 0.48 -3.70 -9.90
CA SER A 73 1.18 -2.95 -8.85
C SER A 73 2.49 -2.34 -9.38
N SER A 74 2.96 -1.27 -8.74
CA SER A 74 4.17 -0.56 -9.19
C SER A 74 5.43 -1.44 -9.07
N CYS A 75 5.51 -2.28 -8.03
CA CYS A 75 6.57 -3.27 -7.88
C CYS A 75 6.55 -4.31 -9.01
N PHE A 76 5.38 -4.88 -9.30
CA PHE A 76 5.23 -5.87 -10.37
C PHE A 76 5.54 -5.25 -11.73
N LYS A 77 5.09 -4.02 -11.98
CA LYS A 77 5.39 -3.25 -13.20
C LYS A 77 6.90 -3.13 -13.42
N ARG A 78 7.65 -2.65 -12.41
CA ARG A 78 9.10 -2.50 -12.49
C ARG A 78 9.81 -3.81 -12.83
N ASN A 79 9.40 -4.90 -12.18
CA ASN A 79 9.98 -6.23 -12.41
C ASN A 79 9.65 -6.75 -13.82
N MET A 80 8.40 -6.61 -14.25
CA MET A 80 7.95 -7.02 -15.59
C MET A 80 8.61 -6.20 -16.71
N GLU A 81 8.86 -4.91 -16.52
CA GLU A 81 9.60 -4.08 -17.50
C GLU A 81 11.01 -4.63 -17.75
N GLN A 82 11.72 -5.04 -16.69
CA GLN A 82 13.05 -5.64 -16.82
C GLN A 82 12.98 -6.98 -17.56
N TRP A 83 11.99 -7.82 -17.26
CA TRP A 83 11.78 -9.09 -17.97
C TRP A 83 11.41 -8.87 -19.44
N LEU A 84 10.53 -7.90 -19.73
CA LEU A 84 10.11 -7.55 -21.09
C LEU A 84 11.28 -7.04 -21.94
N ARG A 85 12.29 -6.39 -21.36
CA ARG A 85 13.53 -6.01 -22.09
C ARG A 85 14.25 -7.24 -22.63
N LEU A 86 14.29 -8.34 -21.87
CA LEU A 86 14.90 -9.60 -22.31
C LEU A 86 14.04 -10.31 -23.37
N ALA A 87 12.72 -10.36 -23.15
CA ALA A 87 11.78 -11.05 -24.03
C ALA A 87 11.62 -10.34 -25.38
N LEU A 88 11.50 -9.01 -25.35
CA LEU A 88 11.33 -8.14 -26.51
C LEU A 88 12.67 -7.63 -27.08
N GLU A 89 13.77 -8.34 -26.84
CA GLU A 89 15.05 -8.03 -27.49
C GLU A 89 14.98 -8.33 -28.99
N TRP A 90 15.41 -7.37 -29.82
CA TRP A 90 15.40 -7.53 -31.26
C TRP A 90 16.43 -8.56 -31.72
N ASN A 91 17.64 -8.53 -31.13
CA ASN A 91 18.72 -9.44 -31.50
C ASN A 91 18.40 -10.88 -31.04
N PRO A 92 18.22 -11.85 -31.97
CA PRO A 92 17.81 -13.21 -31.62
C PRO A 92 18.84 -13.97 -30.78
N LYS A 93 20.13 -13.58 -30.82
CA LYS A 93 21.21 -14.20 -30.02
C LYS A 93 21.26 -13.70 -28.58
N GLN A 94 20.80 -12.48 -28.33
CA GLN A 94 20.78 -11.88 -26.98
C GLN A 94 19.42 -12.08 -26.29
N ARG A 95 18.37 -12.33 -27.07
CA ARG A 95 17.00 -12.49 -26.55
C ARG A 95 16.88 -13.61 -25.52
N GLY A 96 16.43 -13.25 -24.34
CA GLY A 96 16.26 -14.14 -23.20
C GLY A 96 17.55 -14.51 -22.45
N PHE A 97 18.70 -13.98 -22.89
CA PHE A 97 20.00 -14.21 -22.27
C PHE A 97 20.51 -12.97 -21.55
N VAL A 98 21.22 -13.18 -20.45
CA VAL A 98 21.98 -12.13 -19.76
C VAL A 98 23.46 -12.45 -19.88
N PHE A 99 24.28 -11.41 -20.07
CA PHE A 99 25.72 -11.52 -20.06
C PHE A 99 26.22 -11.52 -18.61
N GLU A 100 26.81 -12.62 -18.17
CA GLU A 100 27.46 -12.69 -16.86
C GLU A 100 28.97 -12.70 -17.05
N VAL A 101 29.66 -11.83 -16.30
CA VAL A 101 31.11 -11.91 -16.12
C VAL A 101 31.34 -12.94 -15.00
N PRO A 102 32.16 -13.98 -15.20
CA PRO A 102 32.48 -14.92 -14.14
C PRO A 102 33.13 -14.16 -12.99
N GLN A 103 32.42 -13.98 -11.88
CA GLN A 103 33.03 -13.51 -10.65
C GLN A 103 33.84 -14.66 -10.08
N SER A 104 35.17 -14.47 -10.01
CA SER A 104 36.07 -15.32 -9.23
C SER A 104 35.76 -15.09 -7.75
N ASN A 105 34.77 -15.80 -7.20
CA ASN A 105 34.62 -16.05 -5.76
C ASN A 105 33.62 -17.20 -5.60
N ALA A 106 34.16 -18.41 -5.47
CA ALA A 106 33.41 -19.57 -5.05
C ALA A 106 33.13 -19.45 -3.54
N SER A 107 31.85 -19.36 -3.19
CA SER A 107 31.32 -19.95 -1.97
C SER A 107 30.30 -21.00 -2.40
N GLU A 108 30.57 -22.23 -1.99
CA GLU A 108 29.89 -23.47 -2.36
C GLU A 108 28.38 -23.42 -2.07
N GLY A 109 27.59 -23.98 -2.99
CA GLY A 109 26.17 -24.24 -2.78
C GLY A 109 25.34 -24.22 -4.06
N GLU A 110 25.37 -25.32 -4.83
CA GLU A 110 24.23 -25.95 -5.55
C GLU A 110 23.20 -25.03 -6.28
N LYS A 111 22.99 -25.08 -7.61
CA LYS A 111 22.54 -26.23 -8.42
C LYS A 111 22.80 -26.01 -9.92
N THR A 112 23.08 -27.14 -10.57
CA THR A 112 23.37 -27.38 -11.99
C THR A 112 22.56 -26.57 -13.02
N SER A 113 23.22 -25.67 -13.76
CA SER A 113 22.73 -25.16 -15.04
C SER A 113 23.16 -26.09 -16.17
N LYS A 114 22.20 -26.72 -16.86
CA LYS A 114 22.47 -27.53 -18.06
C LYS A 114 23.00 -26.65 -19.19
N LYS A 115 24.31 -26.75 -19.48
CA LYS A 115 24.89 -26.26 -20.75
C LYS A 115 24.41 -27.18 -21.88
N VAL A 116 23.56 -26.67 -22.77
CA VAL A 116 23.24 -27.34 -24.04
C VAL A 116 24.29 -26.89 -25.07
N LYS A 117 25.21 -27.79 -25.42
CA LYS A 117 26.11 -27.64 -26.57
C LYS A 117 25.36 -28.04 -27.84
N PHE A 118 25.27 -27.14 -28.81
CA PHE A 118 24.93 -27.51 -30.19
C PHE A 118 26.18 -28.08 -30.86
N SER A 119 26.05 -29.24 -31.50
CA SER A 119 27.09 -29.88 -32.30
C SER A 119 27.17 -29.22 -33.69
N GLU A 120 28.31 -28.62 -34.00
CA GLU A 120 28.77 -28.47 -35.38
C GLU A 120 30.14 -29.17 -35.48
N ASN A 121 30.24 -30.11 -36.43
CA ASN A 121 31.48 -30.70 -36.93
C ASN A 121 32.41 -29.52 -37.35
N THR A 122 33.73 -29.50 -37.18
CA THR A 122 34.71 -30.45 -37.72
C THR A 122 36.12 -30.01 -37.30
N VAL A 123 37.05 -30.98 -37.23
CA VAL A 123 38.53 -30.92 -37.31
C VAL A 123 39.32 -30.48 -36.06
N GLU A 124 40.19 -31.42 -35.66
CA GLU A 124 41.25 -31.40 -34.67
C GLU A 124 42.35 -30.41 -35.06
N ASP A 125 42.87 -29.67 -34.07
CA ASP A 125 44.31 -29.43 -33.94
C ASP A 125 44.59 -28.89 -32.52
N ASP A 126 45.53 -29.55 -31.85
CA ASP A 126 46.06 -29.24 -30.53
C ASP A 126 46.79 -27.89 -30.52
N GLU A 127 46.47 -27.03 -29.55
CA GLU A 127 47.44 -26.19 -28.83
C GLU A 127 46.75 -25.52 -27.62
N GLU A 128 47.16 -25.92 -26.41
CA GLU A 128 46.70 -25.36 -25.13
C GLU A 128 47.18 -23.91 -24.95
N ALA A 129 46.32 -22.96 -25.28
CA ALA A 129 46.42 -21.57 -24.81
C ALA A 129 45.43 -21.32 -23.67
N PRO A 130 45.77 -20.50 -22.64
CA PRO A 130 44.89 -20.25 -21.51
C PRO A 130 43.65 -19.48 -21.99
N VAL A 131 42.51 -20.17 -22.00
CA VAL A 131 41.21 -19.60 -22.37
C VAL A 131 40.85 -18.51 -21.36
N LYS A 132 41.08 -17.24 -21.73
CA LYS A 132 40.39 -16.11 -21.10
C LYS A 132 38.90 -16.34 -21.32
N GLN A 133 38.20 -16.84 -20.31
CA GLN A 133 36.77 -17.11 -20.38
C GLN A 133 36.04 -15.79 -20.63
N GLY A 134 35.67 -15.56 -21.89
CA GLY A 134 34.82 -14.45 -22.29
C GLY A 134 33.44 -14.53 -21.59
N PRO A 135 32.67 -13.43 -21.63
CA PRO A 135 31.37 -13.36 -20.96
C PRO A 135 30.46 -14.53 -21.40
N VAL A 136 29.92 -15.26 -20.43
CA VAL A 136 29.07 -16.44 -20.70
C VAL A 136 27.63 -15.96 -20.86
N HIS A 137 26.97 -16.38 -21.94
CA HIS A 137 25.55 -16.17 -22.14
C HIS A 137 24.74 -17.18 -21.32
N VAL A 138 23.98 -16.70 -20.34
CA VAL A 138 23.11 -17.55 -19.51
C VAL A 138 21.65 -17.25 -19.83
N LEU A 139 20.86 -18.30 -20.12
CA LEU A 139 19.42 -18.17 -20.34
C LEU A 139 18.75 -17.83 -19.02
N LYS A 140 18.13 -16.65 -18.94
CA LYS A 140 17.48 -16.15 -17.73
C LYS A 140 16.00 -15.81 -17.88
N ILE A 141 15.44 -15.84 -19.08
CA ILE A 141 14.05 -15.42 -19.31
C ILE A 141 13.02 -16.16 -18.46
N PHE A 142 13.18 -17.47 -18.26
CA PHE A 142 12.25 -18.27 -17.47
C PHE A 142 12.54 -18.15 -15.98
N THR A 143 13.80 -18.27 -15.55
CA THR A 143 14.18 -18.14 -14.14
C THR A 143 13.81 -16.76 -13.59
N MET A 144 14.00 -15.70 -14.37
CA MET A 144 13.59 -14.36 -13.99
C MET A 144 12.06 -14.24 -13.89
N LEU A 145 11.31 -14.88 -14.78
CA LEU A 145 9.85 -14.87 -14.68
C LEU A 145 9.38 -15.63 -13.43
N ASP A 146 9.96 -16.79 -13.15
CA ASP A 146 9.65 -17.59 -11.96
C ASP A 146 10.00 -16.82 -10.68
N GLU A 147 11.15 -16.14 -10.65
CA GLU A 147 11.53 -15.24 -9.56
C GLU A 147 10.49 -14.15 -9.37
N ILE A 148 10.06 -13.47 -10.44
CA ILE A 148 9.07 -12.40 -10.37
C ILE A 148 7.72 -12.92 -9.86
N LEU A 149 7.27 -14.07 -10.33
CA LEU A 149 5.99 -14.68 -9.93
C LEU A 149 6.03 -15.22 -8.49
N SER A 150 7.20 -15.60 -7.99
CA SER A 150 7.38 -16.07 -6.61
C SER A 150 7.38 -14.94 -5.57
N LYS A 151 7.54 -13.68 -5.99
CA LYS A 151 7.59 -12.53 -5.08
C LYS A 151 6.22 -12.27 -4.45
N LYS A 152 6.24 -12.04 -3.14
CA LYS A 152 5.06 -11.59 -2.38
C LYS A 152 4.99 -10.07 -2.41
N ILE A 153 3.85 -9.50 -2.77
CA ILE A 153 3.65 -8.05 -2.87
C ILE A 153 2.49 -7.65 -1.95
N LEU A 154 2.76 -6.77 -0.99
CA LEU A 154 1.74 -6.15 -0.15
C LEU A 154 1.15 -4.94 -0.86
N THR A 155 -0.18 -4.83 -0.87
CA THR A 155 -0.89 -3.63 -1.33
C THR A 155 -1.35 -2.81 -0.13
N VAL A 156 -0.98 -1.54 -0.11
CA VAL A 156 -1.25 -0.62 0.98
C VAL A 156 -1.90 0.64 0.42
N PHE A 157 -3.04 1.06 0.95
CA PHE A 157 -3.73 2.27 0.48
C PHE A 157 -3.52 3.43 1.45
N SER A 158 -3.02 4.55 0.94
CA SER A 158 -2.82 5.78 1.71
C SER A 158 -4.07 6.64 1.70
N LEU A 159 -4.62 6.94 2.89
CA LEU A 159 -5.83 7.75 3.03
C LEU A 159 -5.61 9.27 2.87
N PHE A 160 -4.35 9.71 2.85
CA PHE A 160 -4.00 11.13 2.74
C PHE A 160 -3.36 11.51 1.39
N THR A 161 -2.82 10.55 0.63
CA THR A 161 -2.41 10.76 -0.76
C THR A 161 -3.38 10.17 -1.79
N TYR A 162 -4.30 9.30 -1.38
CA TYR A 162 -5.21 8.56 -2.25
C TYR A 162 -4.47 7.72 -3.31
N GLU A 163 -3.40 7.06 -2.89
CA GLU A 163 -2.55 6.24 -3.76
C GLU A 163 -2.39 4.84 -3.20
N PHE A 164 -2.34 3.87 -4.11
CA PHE A 164 -1.91 2.51 -3.82
C PHE A 164 -0.38 2.47 -3.80
N LEU A 165 0.15 2.09 -2.63
CA LEU A 165 1.54 1.77 -2.41
C LEU A 165 1.69 0.25 -2.48
N SER A 166 2.75 -0.22 -3.12
CA SER A 166 3.06 -1.65 -3.17
C SER A 166 4.48 -1.90 -2.71
N TYR A 167 4.68 -2.98 -1.94
CA TYR A 167 5.98 -3.34 -1.38
C TYR A 167 6.25 -4.82 -1.58
N GLU A 168 7.49 -5.15 -1.97
CA GLU A 168 7.96 -6.53 -2.06
C GLU A 168 8.30 -7.03 -0.65
N ILE A 169 7.70 -8.14 -0.22
CA ILE A 169 7.85 -8.68 1.13
C ILE A 169 8.76 -9.91 1.09
N THR A 170 9.66 -10.01 2.07
CA THR A 170 10.34 -11.26 2.43
C THR A 170 9.85 -11.79 3.78
N PRO A 171 10.02 -13.09 4.09
CA PRO A 171 9.55 -13.69 5.34
C PRO A 171 10.18 -13.11 6.61
N GLN A 172 11.26 -12.33 6.49
CA GLN A 172 11.96 -11.70 7.59
C GLN A 172 11.42 -10.31 7.92
N ASN A 173 10.60 -9.73 7.04
CA ASN A 173 10.13 -8.37 7.21
C ASN A 173 8.98 -8.27 8.21
N ASN A 174 9.08 -7.26 9.07
CA ASN A 174 8.08 -6.95 10.09
C ASN A 174 7.35 -5.65 9.75
N LEU A 175 6.30 -5.35 10.50
CA LEU A 175 5.56 -4.09 10.35
C LEU A 175 6.41 -2.85 10.62
N ALA A 176 7.41 -2.94 11.51
CA ALA A 176 8.37 -1.87 11.74
C ALA A 176 9.11 -1.46 10.46
N ASP A 177 9.53 -2.43 9.64
CA ASP A 177 10.19 -2.17 8.35
C ASP A 177 9.23 -1.49 7.37
N LEU A 178 7.99 -1.97 7.31
CA LEU A 178 6.95 -1.39 6.46
C LEU A 178 6.69 0.08 6.84
N ARG A 179 6.71 0.40 8.13
CA ARG A 179 6.55 1.78 8.62
C ARG A 179 7.65 2.69 8.08
N ILE A 180 8.90 2.21 8.04
CA ILE A 180 10.03 2.95 7.47
C ILE A 180 9.85 3.14 5.97
N TRP A 181 9.48 2.08 5.24
CA TRP A 181 9.27 2.16 3.79
C TRP A 181 8.14 3.11 3.39
N VAL A 182 7.04 3.11 4.15
CA VAL A 182 5.93 4.03 3.94
C VAL A 182 6.33 5.46 4.28
N ALA A 183 7.13 5.66 5.33
CA ALA A 183 7.66 6.98 5.68
C ALA A 183 8.54 7.55 4.56
N GLU A 184 9.41 6.73 3.97
CA GLU A 184 10.25 7.11 2.83
C GLU A 184 9.43 7.46 1.59
N SER A 185 8.44 6.63 1.23
CA SER A 185 7.63 6.85 0.03
C SER A 185 6.68 8.05 0.15
N THR A 186 6.14 8.29 1.36
CA THR A 186 5.15 9.34 1.60
C THR A 186 5.76 10.66 2.08
N LYS A 187 7.05 10.67 2.44
CA LYS A 187 7.77 11.80 3.05
C LYS A 187 7.15 12.26 4.37
N ILE A 188 6.48 11.37 5.09
CA ILE A 188 5.91 11.62 6.42
C ILE A 188 6.72 10.83 7.45
N PRO A 189 7.08 11.43 8.61
CA PRO A 189 7.80 10.69 9.64
C PRO A 189 7.01 9.50 10.17
N ALA A 190 7.70 8.39 10.44
CA ALA A 190 7.14 7.11 10.90
C ALA A 190 6.25 7.23 12.16
N GLU A 191 6.54 8.19 13.03
CA GLU A 191 5.80 8.43 14.28
C GLU A 191 4.35 8.88 14.05
N TYR A 192 4.13 9.60 12.94
CA TYR A 192 2.81 10.11 12.55
C TYR A 192 2.01 9.14 11.70
N LEU A 193 2.52 7.95 11.41
CA LEU A 193 1.82 6.96 10.63
C LEU A 193 1.14 5.95 11.54
N ASP A 194 -0.11 5.63 11.25
CA ASP A 194 -0.82 4.49 11.82
C ASP A 194 -1.38 3.61 10.72
N PHE A 195 -1.47 2.32 11.02
CA PHE A 195 -1.96 1.29 10.13
C PHE A 195 -3.32 0.78 10.59
N ILE A 196 -4.22 0.56 9.65
CA ILE A 196 -5.58 0.08 9.91
C ILE A 196 -5.82 -1.17 9.08
N LEU A 197 -6.29 -2.23 9.73
CA LEU A 197 -6.71 -3.45 9.05
C LEU A 197 -8.05 -3.25 8.35
N PRO A 198 -8.20 -3.71 7.10
CA PRO A 198 -9.49 -3.82 6.45
C PRO A 198 -10.32 -4.96 7.06
N ILE A 199 -11.66 -4.93 6.95
CA ILE A 199 -12.55 -6.02 7.37
C ILE A 199 -12.20 -7.37 6.70
N ILE A 200 -11.65 -7.34 5.49
CA ILE A 200 -11.27 -8.56 4.76
C ILE A 200 -10.09 -9.28 5.43
N GLN A 201 -9.35 -8.61 6.31
CA GLN A 201 -8.24 -9.23 7.03
C GLN A 201 -8.72 -10.20 8.10
N THR A 202 -7.96 -11.28 8.27
CA THR A 202 -8.23 -12.31 9.29
C THR A 202 -7.63 -11.94 10.64
N LEU A 203 -6.61 -11.08 10.65
CA LEU A 203 -5.97 -10.59 11.87
C LEU A 203 -6.90 -9.68 12.66
N GLN A 204 -6.89 -9.82 13.99
CA GLN A 204 -7.71 -9.01 14.90
C GLN A 204 -6.98 -7.76 15.42
N SER A 205 -5.65 -7.80 15.48
CA SER A 205 -4.80 -6.70 15.91
C SER A 205 -3.49 -6.71 15.13
N ILE A 206 -2.82 -5.56 15.10
CA ILE A 206 -1.49 -5.40 14.54
C ILE A 206 -0.57 -4.91 15.65
N ASP A 207 0.59 -5.56 15.77
CA ASP A 207 1.71 -5.13 16.61
C ASP A 207 2.96 -4.90 15.74
N GLU A 208 3.98 -4.23 16.26
CA GLU A 208 5.20 -3.91 15.50
C GLU A 208 6.00 -5.15 15.09
N GLU A 209 5.84 -6.24 15.83
CA GLU A 209 6.46 -7.56 15.57
C GLU A 209 5.64 -8.44 14.61
N THR A 210 4.44 -7.99 14.19
CA THR A 210 3.62 -8.75 13.25
C THR A 210 4.37 -8.91 11.92
N LYS A 211 4.46 -10.16 11.46
CA LYS A 211 5.13 -10.50 10.20
C LYS A 211 4.28 -10.04 9.02
N LEU A 212 4.93 -9.47 8.01
CA LEU A 212 4.23 -9.01 6.81
C LEU A 212 3.65 -10.15 5.97
N THR A 213 4.16 -11.37 6.13
CA THR A 213 3.61 -12.56 5.46
C THR A 213 2.21 -12.90 5.91
N ASP A 214 1.86 -12.58 7.16
CA ASP A 214 0.57 -12.93 7.75
C ASP A 214 -0.51 -11.92 7.32
N LEU A 215 -0.07 -10.74 6.86
CA LEU A 215 -0.92 -9.71 6.25
C LEU A 215 -1.19 -9.96 4.76
N LEU A 216 -0.54 -10.96 4.16
CA LEU A 216 -0.75 -11.29 2.75
C LEU A 216 -2.06 -12.06 2.59
N ILE A 217 -2.96 -11.53 1.77
CA ILE A 217 -4.17 -12.24 1.34
C ILE A 217 -3.89 -12.84 -0.03
N GLU A 218 -3.89 -14.17 -0.12
CA GLU A 218 -3.72 -14.86 -1.40
C GLU A 218 -4.88 -14.51 -2.35
N ASP A 219 -4.57 -14.39 -3.63
CA ASP A 219 -5.49 -14.04 -4.73
C ASP A 219 -6.17 -12.65 -4.66
N ASN A 220 -5.86 -11.81 -3.66
CA ASN A 220 -6.37 -10.45 -3.58
C ASN A 220 -5.34 -9.40 -4.01
N PHE A 221 -5.36 -9.04 -5.29
CA PHE A 221 -4.42 -8.04 -5.85
C PHE A 221 -5.01 -6.64 -6.01
N ARG A 222 -6.33 -6.52 -5.85
CA ARG A 222 -7.08 -5.30 -6.19
C ARG A 222 -7.46 -4.48 -4.96
N GLU A 223 -7.84 -5.14 -3.88
CA GLU A 223 -8.19 -4.45 -2.65
C GLU A 223 -6.93 -4.22 -1.81
N PRO A 224 -6.89 -3.14 -1.00
CA PRO A 224 -5.76 -2.93 -0.10
C PRO A 224 -5.81 -3.94 1.04
N MET A 225 -4.66 -4.54 1.32
CA MET A 225 -4.47 -5.41 2.49
C MET A 225 -4.28 -4.59 3.77
N LEU A 226 -3.89 -3.31 3.64
CA LEU A 226 -3.67 -2.40 4.74
C LEU A 226 -4.02 -0.97 4.35
N PHE A 227 -4.59 -0.20 5.27
CA PHE A 227 -4.76 1.24 5.12
C PHE A 227 -3.72 1.98 5.96
N VAL A 228 -3.21 3.10 5.43
CA VAL A 228 -2.30 4.01 6.15
C VAL A 228 -3.00 5.33 6.38
N MET A 229 -2.94 5.79 7.62
CA MET A 229 -3.43 7.10 8.01
C MET A 229 -2.32 7.95 8.63
N LYS A 230 -2.54 9.27 8.61
CA LYS A 230 -1.71 10.22 9.34
C LYS A 230 -2.37 10.55 10.68
N LYS A 231 -1.63 10.44 11.77
CA LYS A 231 -2.08 10.90 13.10
C LYS A 231 -2.49 12.37 13.03
N GLY A 232 -3.69 12.66 13.52
CA GLY A 232 -4.26 14.01 13.55
C GLY A 232 -4.97 14.46 12.27
N SER A 233 -4.88 13.73 11.15
CA SER A 233 -5.70 14.01 9.96
C SER A 233 -5.99 12.77 9.13
N VAL A 234 -7.28 12.50 8.93
CA VAL A 234 -7.75 11.37 8.11
C VAL A 234 -7.82 11.74 6.63
N ILE A 235 -8.15 13.00 6.33
CA ILE A 235 -8.43 13.50 4.98
C ILE A 235 -7.52 14.70 4.72
N ASN A 236 -6.82 14.68 3.60
CA ASN A 236 -6.08 15.85 3.12
C ASN A 236 -6.95 16.59 2.10
N THR A 237 -7.17 17.88 2.28
CA THR A 237 -8.13 18.65 1.44
C THR A 237 -7.58 18.98 0.06
N ASP A 238 -6.25 18.96 -0.11
CA ASP A 238 -5.58 19.55 -1.28
C ASP A 238 -4.91 18.50 -2.19
N VAL A 239 -5.54 17.34 -2.39
CA VAL A 239 -5.02 16.33 -3.33
C VAL A 239 -5.55 16.63 -4.73
N LYS A 240 -4.64 17.02 -5.64
CA LYS A 240 -4.98 17.24 -7.05
C LYS A 240 -4.99 15.92 -7.83
N PRO A 241 -5.96 15.70 -8.72
CA PRO A 241 -5.97 14.50 -9.55
C PRO A 241 -4.78 14.50 -10.51
N LYS A 242 -4.20 13.31 -10.72
CA LYS A 242 -3.10 13.10 -11.68
C LYS A 242 -3.69 12.88 -13.06
N ILE A 243 -3.88 13.95 -13.81
CA ILE A 243 -4.41 13.89 -15.18
C ILE A 243 -3.27 13.44 -16.13
N PRO A 244 -3.43 12.35 -16.90
CA PRO A 244 -2.37 11.92 -17.82
C PRO A 244 -2.11 12.93 -18.96
N ASP A 245 -0.86 13.00 -19.42
CA ASP A 245 -0.43 13.98 -20.43
C ASP A 245 -1.21 13.87 -21.75
N SER A 246 -1.65 12.66 -22.10
CA SER A 246 -2.47 12.42 -23.30
C SER A 246 -3.78 13.19 -23.32
N PHE A 247 -4.25 13.65 -22.16
CA PHE A 247 -5.50 14.38 -22.04
C PHE A 247 -5.33 15.89 -22.18
N ILE A 248 -4.17 16.44 -21.83
CA ILE A 248 -3.98 17.90 -21.69
C ILE A 248 -4.30 18.61 -23.00
N GLY A 249 -3.70 18.19 -24.11
CA GLY A 249 -3.95 18.81 -25.42
C GLY A 249 -5.39 18.63 -25.93
N VAL A 250 -6.08 17.57 -25.53
CA VAL A 250 -7.48 17.33 -25.92
C VAL A 250 -8.44 18.17 -25.06
N PHE A 251 -8.15 18.37 -23.78
CA PHE A 251 -8.95 19.24 -22.90
C PHE A 251 -8.81 20.71 -23.27
N GLU A 252 -7.61 21.15 -23.67
CA GLU A 252 -7.38 22.51 -24.17
C GLU A 252 -8.17 22.77 -25.45
N ASN A 253 -8.25 21.80 -26.37
CA ASN A 253 -8.95 21.92 -27.64
C ASN A 253 -9.89 20.72 -27.93
N PRO A 254 -11.10 20.67 -27.35
CA PRO A 254 -12.00 19.51 -27.45
C PRO A 254 -12.52 19.21 -28.86
N LYS A 255 -12.48 20.19 -29.77
CA LYS A 255 -12.95 20.05 -31.16
C LYS A 255 -11.87 19.51 -32.11
N THR A 256 -10.69 19.19 -31.59
CA THR A 256 -9.57 18.66 -32.39
C THR A 256 -9.96 17.32 -33.02
N LYS A 257 -9.79 17.19 -34.33
CA LYS A 257 -10.08 15.94 -35.05
C LYS A 257 -8.92 14.97 -34.89
N LEU A 258 -9.12 13.93 -34.09
CA LEU A 258 -8.14 12.87 -33.88
C LEU A 258 -8.21 11.81 -34.99
N LYS A 259 -7.04 11.24 -35.35
CA LYS A 259 -6.99 10.01 -36.16
C LYS A 259 -7.71 8.89 -35.42
N VAL A 260 -8.42 8.00 -36.14
CA VAL A 260 -9.23 6.91 -35.56
C VAL A 260 -8.45 6.07 -34.54
N GLN A 261 -7.19 5.75 -34.83
CA GLN A 261 -6.34 4.94 -33.96
C GLN A 261 -6.01 5.65 -32.64
N VAL A 262 -5.68 6.95 -32.72
CA VAL A 262 -5.42 7.79 -31.54
C VAL A 262 -6.71 7.99 -30.75
N LEU A 263 -7.84 8.17 -31.42
CA LEU A 263 -9.15 8.29 -30.78
C LEU A 263 -9.51 7.02 -29.99
N LYS A 264 -9.25 5.83 -30.55
CA LYS A 264 -9.50 4.56 -29.85
C LYS A 264 -8.65 4.45 -28.58
N ARG A 265 -7.36 4.80 -28.66
CA ARG A 265 -6.45 4.82 -27.50
C ARG A 265 -6.89 5.85 -26.46
N PHE A 266 -7.23 7.06 -26.91
CA PHE A 266 -7.75 8.12 -26.05
C PHE A 266 -9.01 7.65 -25.31
N ALA A 267 -10.02 7.13 -26.01
CA ALA A 267 -11.24 6.63 -25.39
C ALA A 267 -10.99 5.51 -24.37
N SER A 268 -10.08 4.58 -24.68
CA SER A 268 -9.66 3.52 -23.74
C SER A 268 -9.01 4.10 -22.48
N ASN A 269 -8.07 5.03 -22.65
CA ASN A 269 -7.40 5.70 -21.54
C ASN A 269 -8.39 6.55 -20.72
N SER A 270 -9.35 7.22 -21.36
CA SER A 270 -10.43 7.98 -20.70
C SER A 270 -11.27 7.08 -19.80
N TYR A 271 -11.69 5.94 -20.33
CA TYR A 271 -12.47 4.97 -19.57
C TYR A 271 -11.66 4.41 -18.40
N PHE A 272 -10.38 4.08 -18.63
CA PHE A 272 -9.47 3.64 -17.57
C PHE A 272 -9.33 4.70 -16.47
N PHE A 273 -9.11 5.96 -16.83
CA PHE A 273 -8.98 7.07 -15.88
C PHE A 273 -10.22 7.21 -15.00
N VAL A 274 -11.42 7.29 -15.61
CA VAL A 274 -12.68 7.41 -14.85
C VAL A 274 -12.90 6.21 -13.93
N ARG A 275 -12.62 5.00 -14.43
CA ARG A 275 -12.76 3.76 -13.63
C ARG A 275 -11.75 3.71 -12.48
N ASN A 276 -10.53 4.20 -12.70
CA ASN A 276 -9.51 4.28 -11.67
C ASN A 276 -9.89 5.31 -10.58
N GLU A 277 -10.34 6.50 -10.97
CA GLU A 277 -10.85 7.51 -10.02
C GLU A 277 -12.02 6.97 -9.20
N GLN A 278 -12.98 6.28 -9.83
CA GLN A 278 -14.07 5.62 -9.11
C GLN A 278 -13.55 4.56 -8.12
N HIS A 279 -12.53 3.79 -8.51
CA HIS A 279 -11.93 2.78 -7.64
C HIS A 279 -11.20 3.40 -6.45
N LEU A 280 -10.42 4.47 -6.67
CA LEU A 280 -9.76 5.23 -5.60
C LEU A 280 -10.78 5.80 -4.62
N TYR A 281 -11.88 6.38 -5.14
CA TYR A 281 -12.95 6.95 -4.32
C TYR A 281 -13.63 5.89 -3.44
N THR A 282 -14.06 4.77 -4.03
CA THR A 282 -14.67 3.66 -3.27
C THR A 282 -13.71 3.08 -2.23
N THR A 283 -12.42 2.96 -2.57
CA THR A 283 -11.38 2.46 -1.67
C THR A 283 -11.14 3.44 -0.51
N ALA A 284 -11.12 4.74 -0.78
CA ALA A 284 -10.98 5.77 0.25
C ALA A 284 -12.18 5.75 1.23
N ILE A 285 -13.41 5.62 0.72
CA ILE A 285 -14.60 5.45 1.58
C ILE A 285 -14.47 4.20 2.44
N SER A 286 -14.10 3.07 1.83
CA SER A 286 -13.87 1.82 2.56
C SER A 286 -12.84 2.03 3.67
N GLY A 287 -11.71 2.68 3.38
CA GLY A 287 -10.68 2.96 4.38
C GLY A 287 -11.15 3.88 5.50
N ILE A 288 -11.95 4.90 5.21
CA ILE A 288 -12.59 5.75 6.24
C ILE A 288 -13.57 4.95 7.09
N CYS A 289 -14.36 4.05 6.49
CA CYS A 289 -15.26 3.16 7.22
C CYS A 289 -14.50 2.19 8.14
N ASN A 290 -13.41 1.58 7.64
CA ASN A 290 -12.54 0.72 8.43
C ASN A 290 -11.89 1.50 9.59
N PHE A 291 -11.45 2.74 9.34
CA PHE A 291 -10.96 3.60 10.40
C PHE A 291 -12.02 3.90 11.47
N ALA A 292 -13.26 4.17 11.06
CA ALA A 292 -14.35 4.39 12.00
C ALA A 292 -14.67 3.15 12.84
N LEU A 293 -14.60 1.95 12.25
CA LEU A 293 -14.75 0.69 12.98
C LEU A 293 -13.59 0.46 13.96
N TRP A 294 -12.36 0.71 13.53
CA TRP A 294 -11.18 0.65 14.38
C TRP A 294 -11.30 1.60 15.59
N LEU A 295 -11.71 2.86 15.36
CA LEU A 295 -11.98 3.81 16.45
C LEU A 295 -13.08 3.31 17.39
N ASN A 296 -14.15 2.73 16.85
CA ASN A 296 -15.24 2.20 17.64
C ASN A 296 -14.78 1.04 18.54
N ASP A 297 -13.97 0.12 18.02
CA ASP A 297 -13.37 -0.96 18.79
C ASP A 297 -12.51 -0.43 19.94
N HIS A 298 -11.66 0.59 19.68
CA HIS A 298 -10.89 1.26 20.72
C HIS A 298 -11.76 1.93 21.79
N ILE A 299 -12.85 2.59 21.38
CA ILE A 299 -13.79 3.21 22.32
C ILE A 299 -14.46 2.15 23.21
N ILE A 300 -14.88 1.02 22.63
CA ILE A 300 -15.49 -0.08 23.36
C ILE A 300 -14.49 -0.66 24.37
N LYS A 301 -13.25 -0.90 23.94
CA LYS A 301 -12.16 -1.40 24.81
C LYS A 301 -11.80 -0.43 25.94
N PHE A 302 -11.94 0.87 25.72
CA PHE A 302 -11.67 1.89 26.74
C PHE A 302 -12.81 2.08 27.75
N LYS A 303 -14.03 1.65 27.42
CA LYS A 303 -15.23 1.83 28.25
C LYS A 303 -15.12 1.25 29.67
N PRO A 304 -14.53 0.06 29.91
CA PRO A 304 -14.35 -0.46 31.26
C PRO A 304 -13.43 0.42 32.12
N THR A 305 -12.32 0.89 31.57
CA THR A 305 -11.38 1.82 32.25
C THR A 305 -12.07 3.13 32.61
N LEU A 306 -12.93 3.61 31.72
CA LEU A 306 -13.74 4.80 31.94
C LEU A 306 -14.77 4.60 33.07
N GLY A 307 -15.38 3.42 33.15
CA GLY A 307 -16.25 3.00 34.25
C GLY A 307 -15.51 3.00 35.59
N GLN A 308 -14.34 2.37 35.65
CA GLN A 308 -13.49 2.35 36.86
C GLN A 308 -13.10 3.76 37.32
N MET A 309 -12.77 4.66 36.39
CA MET A 309 -12.46 6.06 36.72
C MET A 309 -13.66 6.78 37.36
N ILE A 310 -14.88 6.53 36.86
CA ILE A 310 -16.10 7.14 37.40
C ILE A 310 -16.42 6.56 38.77
N GLU A 311 -16.34 5.23 38.93
CA GLU A 311 -16.54 4.54 40.20
C GLU A 311 -15.59 5.12 41.25
N GLY A 312 -14.29 5.16 40.97
CA GLY A 312 -13.30 5.75 41.88
C GLY A 312 -13.55 7.23 42.20
N ALA A 313 -14.03 8.01 41.24
CA ALA A 313 -14.38 9.41 41.47
C ALA A 313 -15.59 9.57 42.41
N PHE A 314 -16.61 8.71 42.30
CA PHE A 314 -17.75 8.70 43.21
C PHE A 314 -17.40 8.12 44.58
N GLU A 315 -16.55 7.11 44.65
CA GLU A 315 -16.00 6.58 45.91
C GLU A 315 -15.25 7.68 46.68
N LEU A 316 -14.35 8.41 46.00
CA LEU A 316 -13.64 9.55 46.60
C LEU A 316 -14.62 10.59 47.16
N ARG A 317 -15.68 10.90 46.41
CA ARG A 317 -16.74 11.82 46.89
C ARG A 317 -17.47 11.27 48.12
N GLY A 318 -17.76 9.98 48.13
CA GLY A 318 -18.37 9.29 49.27
C GLY A 318 -17.51 9.38 50.52
N LEU A 319 -16.21 9.10 50.40
CA LEU A 319 -15.23 9.19 51.48
C LEU A 319 -15.07 10.62 52.01
N LEU A 320 -15.04 11.62 51.11
CA LEU A 320 -15.00 13.03 51.53
C LEU A 320 -16.25 13.44 52.31
N ARG A 321 -17.43 12.95 51.91
CA ARG A 321 -18.67 13.21 52.63
C ARG A 321 -18.69 12.53 54.01
N ALA A 322 -18.11 11.33 54.11
CA ALA A 322 -17.93 10.67 55.40
C ALA A 322 -16.96 11.45 56.31
N TYR A 323 -15.88 12.00 55.75
CA TYR A 323 -14.96 12.88 56.48
C TYR A 323 -15.64 14.17 56.94
N GLU A 324 -16.44 14.81 56.08
CA GLU A 324 -17.24 15.99 56.41
C GLU A 324 -18.18 15.71 57.60
N ASN A 325 -18.91 14.59 57.56
CA ASN A 325 -19.78 14.17 58.65
C ASN A 325 -19.02 13.88 59.95
N SER A 326 -17.81 13.32 59.86
CA SER A 326 -16.95 13.09 61.03
C SER A 326 -16.44 14.41 61.62
N LEU A 327 -16.08 15.36 60.76
CA LEU A 327 -15.59 16.68 61.15
C LEU A 327 -16.71 17.51 61.79
N SER A 328 -17.93 17.48 61.24
CA SER A 328 -19.11 18.13 61.84
C SER A 328 -19.49 17.53 63.19
N HIS A 329 -19.53 16.20 63.30
CA HIS A 329 -19.79 15.49 64.57
C HIS A 329 -18.74 15.80 65.64
N THR A 330 -17.47 15.86 65.23
CA THR A 330 -16.37 16.23 66.14
C THR A 330 -16.51 17.68 66.60
N LYS A 331 -16.92 18.59 65.70
CA LYS A 331 -17.20 19.99 66.03
C LYS A 331 -18.32 20.12 67.06
N GLU A 332 -19.44 19.43 66.85
CA GLU A 332 -20.59 19.44 67.77
C GLU A 332 -20.20 18.97 69.17
N LYS A 333 -19.50 17.83 69.28
CA LYS A 333 -19.03 17.29 70.56
C LYS A 333 -18.01 18.18 71.29
N LEU A 334 -17.16 18.88 70.56
CA LEU A 334 -16.18 19.81 71.15
C LEU A 334 -16.86 21.08 71.66
N LEU A 335 -17.92 21.54 70.99
CA LEU A 335 -18.76 22.65 71.44
C LEU A 335 -19.55 22.30 72.71
N GLU A 336 -20.12 21.10 72.78
CA GLU A 336 -20.81 20.59 73.98
C GLU A 336 -19.91 20.49 75.22
N ARG A 337 -18.60 20.28 75.02
CA ARG A 337 -17.60 20.12 76.10
C ARG A 337 -16.86 21.40 76.46
N GLU A 338 -17.25 22.55 75.89
CA GLU A 338 -16.61 23.86 76.12
C GLU A 338 -15.08 23.89 75.85
N MET A 339 -14.57 22.98 75.01
CA MET A 339 -13.13 22.86 74.69
C MET A 339 -12.69 23.85 73.60
N ILE A 340 -12.98 25.13 73.80
CA ILE A 340 -12.81 26.22 72.82
C ILE A 340 -11.33 26.44 72.44
N SER A 341 -10.39 26.11 73.32
CA SER A 341 -8.95 26.28 73.08
C SER A 341 -8.37 25.31 72.03
N VAL A 342 -8.97 24.13 71.84
CA VAL A 342 -8.56 23.11 70.84
C VAL A 342 -9.28 23.31 69.51
N LEU A 343 -10.41 24.04 69.53
CA LEU A 343 -11.27 24.32 68.37
C LEU A 343 -10.68 25.33 67.37
N SER A 344 -9.62 26.08 67.70
CA SER A 344 -9.15 27.16 66.83
C SER A 344 -8.16 26.67 65.77
N ALA A 345 -6.93 26.34 66.12
CA ALA A 345 -5.87 26.12 65.11
C ALA A 345 -6.00 24.78 64.35
N SER A 346 -6.20 23.67 65.07
CA SER A 346 -6.23 22.34 64.46
C SER A 346 -7.49 22.10 63.62
N PHE A 347 -8.64 22.60 64.09
CA PHE A 347 -9.90 22.47 63.36
C PHE A 347 -9.93 23.31 62.08
N ILE A 348 -9.38 24.54 62.12
CA ILE A 348 -9.20 25.36 60.92
C ILE A 348 -8.29 24.63 59.92
N SER A 349 -7.19 24.03 60.37
CA SER A 349 -6.30 23.27 59.50
C SER A 349 -6.99 22.04 58.86
N TRP A 350 -7.83 21.31 59.62
CA TRP A 350 -8.60 20.18 59.08
C TRP A 350 -9.66 20.64 58.07
N GLN A 351 -10.35 21.74 58.35
CA GLN A 351 -11.32 22.34 57.45
C GLN A 351 -10.65 22.80 56.14
N GLU A 352 -9.52 23.50 56.22
CA GLU A 352 -8.74 23.92 55.04
C GLU A 352 -8.20 22.73 54.25
N SER A 353 -7.85 21.62 54.91
CA SER A 353 -7.45 20.38 54.24
C SER A 353 -8.63 19.75 53.51
N TYR A 354 -9.80 19.68 54.15
CA TYR A 354 -11.04 19.20 53.53
C TYR A 354 -11.42 20.04 52.31
N ASP A 355 -11.44 21.37 52.43
CA ASP A 355 -11.83 22.27 51.35
C ASP A 355 -10.89 22.12 50.13
N ARG A 356 -9.58 21.93 50.37
CA ARG A 356 -8.61 21.61 49.32
C ARG A 356 -8.87 20.27 48.65
N MET A 357 -9.10 19.21 49.44
CA MET A 357 -9.38 17.88 48.91
C MET A 357 -10.70 17.84 48.14
N LEU A 358 -11.73 18.53 48.63
CA LEU A 358 -13.03 18.67 47.99
C LEU A 358 -12.92 19.41 46.65
N SER A 359 -12.16 20.51 46.61
CA SER A 359 -11.91 21.25 45.37
C SER A 359 -11.24 20.36 44.31
N ASN A 360 -10.22 19.59 44.70
CA ASN A 360 -9.52 18.68 43.78
C ASN A 360 -10.41 17.51 43.33
N ALA A 361 -11.17 16.91 44.24
CA ALA A 361 -12.10 15.83 43.91
C ALA A 361 -13.21 16.30 42.96
N ASN A 362 -13.76 17.51 43.17
CA ASN A 362 -14.76 18.07 42.27
C ASN A 362 -14.19 18.33 40.86
N LYS A 363 -12.94 18.79 40.74
CA LYS A 363 -12.27 18.92 39.44
C LYS A 363 -12.11 17.57 38.74
N LEU A 364 -11.74 16.52 39.48
CA LEU A 364 -11.59 15.17 38.94
C LEU A 364 -12.93 14.57 38.49
N ILE A 365 -13.98 14.74 39.28
CA ILE A 365 -15.35 14.28 38.95
C ILE A 365 -15.89 15.03 37.72
N GLU A 366 -15.64 16.33 37.63
CA GLU A 366 -16.06 17.12 36.48
C GLU A 366 -15.28 16.71 35.21
N ALA A 367 -13.98 16.47 35.33
CA ALA A 367 -13.16 15.96 34.23
C ALA A 367 -13.62 14.56 33.78
N SER A 368 -13.87 13.63 34.72
CA SER A 368 -14.33 12.29 34.41
C SER A 368 -15.69 12.28 33.73
N ARG A 369 -16.63 13.13 34.18
CA ARG A 369 -17.93 13.32 33.52
C ARG A 369 -17.82 13.91 32.12
N LYS A 370 -16.98 14.93 31.93
CA LYS A 370 -16.74 15.50 30.59
C LYS A 370 -16.20 14.46 29.62
N ILE A 371 -15.28 13.60 30.09
CA ILE A 371 -14.76 12.49 29.29
C ILE A 371 -15.89 11.49 28.98
N TRP A 372 -16.68 11.08 29.99
CA TRP A 372 -17.81 10.16 29.80
C TRP A 372 -18.79 10.64 28.74
N ILE A 373 -19.28 11.87 28.85
CA ILE A 373 -20.25 12.44 27.91
C ILE A 373 -19.69 12.45 26.48
N ARG A 374 -18.40 12.76 26.32
CA ARG A 374 -17.73 12.76 25.01
C ARG A 374 -17.53 11.36 24.44
N TYR A 375 -17.35 10.34 25.26
CA TYR A 375 -17.17 8.96 24.81
C TYR A 375 -18.50 8.24 24.57
N ASP A 376 -19.55 8.59 25.32
CA ASP A 376 -20.89 8.02 25.17
C ASP A 376 -21.65 8.62 23.97
N SER A 377 -21.37 9.89 23.63
CA SER A 377 -22.02 10.59 22.50
C SER A 377 -21.75 9.97 21.11
N PRO A 378 -20.51 9.61 20.71
CA PRO A 378 -20.22 8.94 19.45
C PRO A 378 -20.86 7.55 19.36
N VAL A 379 -20.81 6.79 20.47
CA VAL A 379 -21.39 5.45 20.57
C VAL A 379 -22.91 5.51 20.41
N HIS A 380 -23.58 6.47 21.05
CA HIS A 380 -25.04 6.58 20.93
C HIS A 380 -25.50 7.15 19.57
N ASN A 381 -24.74 8.06 18.95
CA ASN A 381 -25.16 8.76 17.73
C ASN A 381 -24.76 8.06 16.42
N LEU A 382 -23.61 7.37 16.34
CA LEU A 382 -23.21 6.65 15.12
C LEU A 382 -23.85 5.26 15.00
N ILE A 383 -24.18 4.58 16.11
CA ILE A 383 -24.64 3.19 16.07
C ILE A 383 -26.09 3.05 15.58
N ARG A 384 -26.92 4.10 15.65
CA ARG A 384 -28.33 4.00 15.24
C ARG A 384 -28.64 4.32 13.77
N ARG A 385 -27.73 4.89 12.96
CA ARG A 385 -28.17 5.50 11.69
C ARG A 385 -27.44 5.24 10.36
N PRO A 386 -26.19 4.73 10.21
CA PRO A 386 -25.70 4.55 8.82
C PRO A 386 -24.89 3.28 8.49
N LEU A 387 -24.93 2.19 9.26
CA LEU A 387 -24.25 0.95 8.82
C LEU A 387 -25.13 -0.01 7.99
N CYS A 388 -26.45 0.18 7.95
CA CYS A 388 -27.36 -0.67 7.16
C CYS A 388 -27.44 -0.31 5.66
N HIS A 389 -26.82 0.78 5.20
CA HIS A 389 -26.99 1.27 3.83
C HIS A 389 -25.76 1.20 2.93
N ILE A 390 -24.62 0.70 3.44
CA ILE A 390 -23.35 0.69 2.66
C ILE A 390 -23.08 -0.68 2.02
N TYR A 391 -23.74 -1.75 2.48
CA TYR A 391 -23.76 -3.04 1.78
C TYR A 391 -25.15 -3.30 1.19
N PRO A 392 -25.36 -3.19 -0.13
CA PRO A 392 -26.50 -3.88 -0.74
C PRO A 392 -26.28 -5.39 -0.55
N PRO A 393 -27.32 -6.17 -0.21
CA PRO A 393 -27.19 -7.63 -0.18
C PRO A 393 -26.71 -8.10 -1.55
N GLN A 394 -25.65 -8.91 -1.57
CA GLN A 394 -25.19 -9.59 -2.77
C GLN A 394 -26.37 -10.39 -3.33
N GLY A 395 -26.93 -9.91 -4.43
CA GLY A 395 -27.91 -10.66 -5.21
C GLY A 395 -27.21 -11.87 -5.80
N HIS A 396 -27.70 -13.06 -5.45
CA HIS A 396 -27.38 -14.29 -6.14
C HIS A 396 -27.44 -14.11 -7.67
N PRO A 397 -26.53 -14.72 -8.45
CA PRO A 397 -26.72 -14.81 -9.89
C PRO A 397 -27.94 -15.70 -10.15
N MET A 398 -29.01 -15.11 -10.69
CA MET A 398 -30.02 -15.92 -11.37
C MET A 398 -29.46 -16.33 -12.72
N LEU A 399 -29.54 -17.65 -12.96
CA LEU A 399 -29.42 -18.34 -14.24
C LEU A 399 -30.24 -17.67 -15.34
#